data_AF-A0A5C7UN81-F1
#
_entry.id   AF-A0A5C7UN81-F1
#
_cell.length_a   1.000
_cell.length_b   1.000
_cell.length_c   1.000
_cell.angle_alpha   90.00
_cell.angle_beta   90.00
_cell.angle_gamma   90.00
#
_symmetry.space_group_name_H-M   'P 1'
#
loop_
_entity.id
_entity.type
_entity.pdbx_description
1 polymer ?
#
loop_
_entity_poly.entity_id
_entity_poly.type
_entity_poly.pdbx_seq_one_letter_code
_entity_poly.pdbx_strand_id
1 'polypeptide(L)' 'LLNGKFKPTKGEIIFNKSHEEGTLITLKWENGYVIDHEVDFMSLGSDNNMYIHFEVSAEKITYGGGAYDGQWPKTA' A
#
# COMPACT_ATOMS: atom_id res chain seq x y z
N LEU A 1 7.88 13.43 11.80
CA LEU A 1 8.86 12.33 11.70
C LEU A 1 9.43 12.31 10.28
N LEU A 2 10.62 12.87 10.04
CA LEU A 2 11.11 13.20 8.68
C LEU A 2 12.25 12.28 8.17
N ASN A 3 12.72 11.31 8.96
CA ASN A 3 13.92 10.50 8.66
C ASN A 3 13.61 9.04 8.21
N GLY A 4 12.34 8.71 7.95
CA GLY A 4 11.92 7.36 7.53
C GLY A 4 11.75 7.18 6.01
N LYS A 5 11.91 8.25 5.22
CA LYS A 5 11.54 8.30 3.79
C LYS A 5 12.19 7.24 2.89
N PHE A 6 13.28 6.62 3.34
CA PHE A 6 14.04 5.66 2.54
C PHE A 6 14.24 4.31 3.24
N LYS A 7 13.36 3.95 4.19
CA LYS A 7 13.40 2.60 4.76
C LYS A 7 12.49 1.68 3.96
N PRO A 8 13.01 0.57 3.42
CA PRO A 8 12.17 -0.40 2.75
C PRO A 8 11.20 -1.04 3.75
N THR A 9 9.99 -1.23 3.30
CA THR A 9 8.88 -1.82 4.04
C THR A 9 8.44 -3.12 3.37
N LYS A 10 7.81 -3.98 4.15
CA LYS A 10 7.00 -5.09 3.67
C LYS A 10 5.59 -4.90 4.23
N GLY A 11 4.57 -5.30 3.49
CA GLY A 11 3.21 -5.17 3.96
C GLY A 11 2.23 -6.05 3.21
N GLU A 12 1.03 -6.11 3.77
CA GLU A 12 -0.06 -6.96 3.32
C GLU A 12 -1.38 -6.20 3.48
N ILE A 13 -2.21 -6.23 2.44
CA ILE A 13 -3.61 -5.80 2.47
C ILE A 13 -4.47 -7.01 2.13
N ILE A 14 -5.38 -7.36 3.04
CA ILE A 14 -6.34 -8.44 2.87
C ILE A 14 -7.69 -7.81 2.53
N PHE A 15 -8.17 -8.08 1.32
CA PHE A 15 -9.52 -7.71 0.92
C PHE A 15 -10.44 -8.86 1.33
N ASN A 16 -11.38 -8.59 2.23
CA ASN A 16 -12.38 -9.57 2.67
C ASN A 16 -13.63 -9.51 1.80
N LYS A 17 -14.36 -10.62 1.74
CA LYS A 17 -15.65 -10.68 1.06
C LYS A 17 -16.69 -9.87 1.85
N SER A 18 -17.58 -9.20 1.14
CA SER A 18 -18.57 -8.29 1.73
C SER A 18 -19.80 -8.99 2.32
N HIS A 19 -20.11 -10.22 1.89
CA HIS A 19 -21.36 -10.92 2.23
C HIS A 19 -21.16 -12.30 2.86
N GLU A 20 -19.92 -12.74 3.05
CA GLU A 20 -19.60 -14.00 3.72
C GLU A 20 -18.23 -13.89 4.41
N GLU A 21 -18.00 -14.77 5.38
CA GLU A 21 -16.71 -14.86 6.06
C GLU A 21 -15.65 -15.42 5.10
N GLY A 22 -14.59 -14.66 4.88
CA GLY A 22 -13.44 -15.12 4.11
C GLY A 22 -12.70 -14.02 3.38
N THR A 23 -11.46 -14.35 2.99
CA THR A 23 -10.62 -13.50 2.15
C THR A 23 -11.07 -13.60 0.70
N LEU A 24 -11.24 -12.44 0.05
CA LEU A 24 -11.46 -12.32 -1.39
C LEU A 24 -10.11 -12.42 -2.13
N ILE A 25 -9.17 -11.55 -1.77
CA ILE A 25 -7.86 -11.47 -2.40
C ILE A 25 -6.86 -10.79 -1.47
N THR A 26 -5.57 -11.07 -1.64
CA THR A 26 -4.50 -10.48 -0.85
C THR A 26 -3.51 -9.77 -1.75
N LEU A 27 -3.12 -8.55 -1.36
CA LEU A 27 -2.01 -7.78 -1.92
C LEU A 27 -0.85 -7.82 -0.93
N LYS A 28 0.35 -8.17 -1.40
CA LYS A 28 1.59 -8.16 -0.63
C LYS A 28 2.68 -7.40 -1.37
N TRP A 29 3.55 -6.74 -0.62
CA TRP A 29 4.76 -6.16 -1.18
C TRP A 29 6.00 -6.42 -0.33
N GLU A 30 7.15 -6.44 -0.99
CA GLU A 30 8.47 -6.52 -0.39
C GLU A 30 9.37 -5.41 -0.96
N ASN A 31 10.31 -4.94 -0.14
CA ASN A 31 11.22 -3.85 -0.47
C ASN A 31 10.49 -2.60 -1.02
N GLY A 32 9.39 -2.22 -0.35
CA GLY A 32 8.52 -1.11 -0.73
C GLY A 32 8.82 0.20 -0.01
N TYR A 33 8.73 1.32 -0.71
CA TYR A 33 8.99 2.66 -0.20
C TYR A 33 7.72 3.49 -0.31
N VAL A 34 7.34 4.19 0.77
CA VAL A 34 6.28 5.20 0.71
C VAL A 34 6.83 6.40 -0.03
N ILE A 35 6.38 6.62 -1.27
CA ILE A 35 6.88 7.69 -2.15
C ILE A 35 6.00 8.93 -2.10
N ASP A 36 4.76 8.77 -1.64
CA ASP A 36 3.83 9.87 -1.38
C ASP A 36 3.02 9.60 -0.12
N HIS A 37 2.69 10.67 0.62
CA HIS A 37 1.93 10.62 1.86
C HIS A 37 1.26 11.95 2.15
N GLU A 38 -0.07 11.95 2.19
CA GLU A 38 -0.92 13.10 2.47
C GLU A 38 -1.93 12.77 3.57
N VAL A 39 -2.20 13.76 4.43
CA VAL A 39 -3.26 13.71 5.44
C VAL A 39 -4.27 14.79 5.07
N ASP A 40 -5.51 14.39 4.82
CA ASP A 40 -6.60 15.28 4.43
C ASP A 40 -7.74 15.23 5.45
N PHE A 41 -8.47 16.33 5.59
CA PHE A 41 -9.63 16.46 6.45
C PHE A 41 -10.78 17.12 5.70
N MET A 42 -11.88 16.38 5.55
CA MET A 42 -13.08 16.89 4.91
C MET A 42 -14.06 17.39 5.97
N SER A 43 -14.20 18.72 6.06
CA SER A 43 -15.06 19.36 7.07
C SER A 43 -16.49 19.65 6.59
N LEU A 44 -16.80 19.32 5.33
CA LEU A 44 -18.07 19.63 4.67
C LEU A 44 -18.77 18.33 4.28
N GLY A 45 -20.07 18.23 4.56
CA GLY A 45 -20.88 17.03 4.28
C GLY A 45 -21.20 16.22 5.54
N SER A 46 -21.79 15.04 5.36
CA SER A 46 -22.07 14.11 6.48
C SER A 46 -20.83 13.35 6.95
N ASP A 47 -19.73 13.45 6.20
CA ASP A 47 -18.49 12.70 6.42
C ASP A 47 -17.45 13.66 7.01
N ASN A 48 -17.30 13.66 8.34
CA ASN A 48 -16.40 14.55 9.09
C ASN A 48 -15.15 13.77 9.55
N ASN A 49 -14.52 13.11 8.58
CA ASN A 49 -13.45 12.14 8.79
C ASN A 49 -12.09 12.66 8.34
N MET A 50 -11.03 12.11 8.96
CA MET A 50 -9.66 12.29 8.52
C MET A 50 -9.27 11.15 7.58
N TYR A 51 -8.65 11.49 6.45
CA TYR A 51 -8.14 10.54 5.47
C TYR A 51 -6.62 10.56 5.43
N ILE A 52 -6.02 9.39 5.21
CA ILE A 52 -4.58 9.25 4.96
C ILE A 52 -4.44 8.61 3.59
N HIS A 53 -3.80 9.32 2.67
CA HIS A 53 -3.44 8.83 1.35
C HIS A 53 -1.95 8.54 1.32
N PHE A 54 -1.57 7.39 0.77
CA PHE A 54 -0.17 7.05 0.59
C PHE A 54 0.02 6.18 -0.65
N GLU A 55 1.20 6.31 -1.27
CA GLU A 55 1.61 5.48 -2.40
C GLU A 55 2.87 4.69 -2.03
N VAL A 56 2.84 3.38 -2.28
CA VAL A 56 3.98 2.48 -2.07
C VAL A 56 4.53 2.03 -3.42
N SER A 57 5.80 2.37 -3.67
CA SER A 57 6.57 1.84 -4.79
C SER A 57 7.40 0.65 -4.31
N ALA A 58 7.16 -0.54 -4.84
CA ALA A 58 7.77 -1.78 -4.35
C ALA A 58 8.45 -2.59 -5.44
N GLU A 59 9.56 -3.24 -5.05
CA GLU A 59 10.31 -4.12 -5.93
C GLU A 59 9.52 -5.37 -6.29
N LYS A 60 8.86 -6.00 -5.29
CA LYS A 60 8.07 -7.21 -5.50
C LYS A 60 6.65 -7.00 -5.03
N ILE A 61 5.70 -7.41 -5.86
CA ILE A 61 4.26 -7.30 -5.57
C ILE A 61 3.61 -8.64 -5.89
N THR A 62 2.86 -9.18 -4.94
CA THR A 62 2.02 -10.37 -5.14
C THR A 62 0.57 -9.98 -4.95
N TYR A 63 -0.29 -10.30 -5.92
CA TYR A 63 -1.71 -10.01 -5.88
C TYR A 63 -2.52 -11.25 -6.28
N GLY A 64 -3.14 -11.89 -5.29
CA GLY A 64 -3.78 -13.19 -5.48
C GLY A 64 -2.78 -14.23 -6.01
N GLY A 65 -3.05 -14.76 -7.22
CA GLY A 65 -2.15 -15.72 -7.90
C GLY A 65 -1.09 -15.08 -8.81
N GLY A 66 -1.13 -13.76 -9.00
CA GLY A 66 -0.16 -13.03 -9.83
C GLY A 66 1.01 -12.50 -9.02
N ALA A 67 2.19 -12.44 -9.66
CA ALA A 67 3.39 -11.87 -9.08
C ALA A 67 4.11 -10.96 -10.07
N TYR A 68 4.70 -9.88 -9.55
CA TYR A 68 5.58 -8.96 -10.25
C TYR A 68 6.91 -8.86 -9.48
N ASP A 69 8.02 -8.88 -10.21
CA ASP A 69 9.37 -8.69 -9.67
C ASP A 69 10.11 -7.67 -10.54
N GLY A 70 10.42 -6.51 -9.95
CA GLY A 70 11.03 -5.36 -10.61
C GLY A 70 12.54 -5.43 -10.78
N GLN A 71 13.23 -6.32 -10.05
CA GLN A 71 14.68 -6.52 -10.06
C GLN A 71 15.46 -5.19 -9.94
N TRP A 72 15.35 -4.51 -8.80
CA TRP A 72 16.00 -3.21 -8.59
C TRP A 72 17.34 -3.35 -7.85
N PRO A 73 18.37 -2.55 -8.17
CA PRO A 73 18.47 -1.65 -9.33
C PRO A 73 18.83 -2.43 -10.61
N LYS A 74 18.22 -2.06 -11.73
CA LYS A 74 18.69 -2.53 -13.05
C LYS A 74 20.00 -1.78 -13.33
N THR A 75 21.12 -2.49 -13.35
CA THR A 75 22.41 -1.90 -13.76
C THR A 75 22.23 -1.22 -15.12
N ALA A 76 22.70 0.03 -15.21
CA ALA A 76 22.66 0.86 -16.41
C ALA A 76 23.52 0.29 -17.55
#